data_AF-A0A380DRC4-F1
#
_entry.id   AF-A0A380DRC4-F1
#
_cell.length_a   1.000
_cell.length_b   1.000
_cell.length_c   1.000
_cell.angle_alpha   90.00
_cell.angle_beta   90.00
_cell.angle_gamma   90.00
#
_symmetry.space_group_name_H-M   'P 1'
#
loop_
_entity.id
_entity.type
_entity.pdbx_description
1 polymer ?
#
loop_
_entity_poly.entity_id
_entity_poly.type
_entity_poly.pdbx_seq_one_letter_code
_entity_poly.pdbx_strand_id
1 'polypeptide(L)' 'MTLLTRIKTETILLESDIKELIDILISPSIGTDIKYELLSSYSEREIQQQELTYIVRSLINTMYPHQPCYEGLCVCAHRW' A
#
# COMPACT_ATOMS: atom_id res chain seq x y z
N MET A 1 1.57 -2.19 19.56
CA MET A 1 2.70 -2.31 18.62
C MET A 1 2.49 -1.31 17.49
N THR A 2 3.51 -0.60 17.01
CA THR A 2 3.36 0.38 15.91
C THR A 2 3.44 -0.32 14.55
N LEU A 3 2.92 0.33 13.50
CA LEU A 3 3.01 -0.18 12.13
C LEU A 3 4.46 -0.38 11.69
N LEU A 4 5.34 0.58 12.00
CA LEU A 4 6.77 0.47 11.71
C LEU A 4 7.40 -0.77 12.34
N THR A 5 7.03 -1.09 13.59
CA THR A 5 7.51 -2.32 14.24
C THR A 5 7.03 -3.55 13.47
N ARG A 6 5.74 -3.63 13.10
CA ARG A 6 5.19 -4.74 12.32
C ARG A 6 5.90 -4.91 10.98
N ILE A 7 6.13 -3.81 10.25
CA ILE A 7 6.89 -3.81 8.99
C ILE A 7 8.27 -4.44 9.21
N LYS A 8 8.97 -4.08 10.28
CA LYS A 8 10.35 -4.56 10.51
C LYS A 8 10.43 -6.01 11.04
N THR A 9 9.39 -6.52 11.68
CA THR A 9 9.47 -7.80 12.40
C THR A 9 8.66 -8.92 11.77
N GLU A 10 7.53 -8.61 11.13
CA GLU A 10 6.64 -9.62 10.57
C GLU A 10 7.11 -10.08 9.20
N THR A 11 7.07 -11.38 8.95
CA THR A 11 7.38 -11.94 7.62
C THR A 11 6.29 -11.55 6.61
N ILE A 12 5.03 -11.51 7.05
CA ILE A 12 3.86 -11.20 6.22
C ILE A 12 2.98 -10.21 6.99
N LEU A 13 2.63 -9.10 6.35
CA LEU A 13 1.68 -8.12 6.90
C LEU A 13 0.24 -8.54 6.63
N LEU A 14 -0.63 -8.22 7.60
CA LEU A 14 -2.06 -8.43 7.47
C LEU A 14 -2.69 -7.36 6.58
N GLU A 15 -3.89 -7.64 6.05
CA GLU A 15 -4.65 -6.67 5.24
C GLU A 15 -4.87 -5.34 5.97
N SER A 16 -5.08 -5.38 7.29
CA SER A 16 -5.20 -4.19 8.14
C SER A 16 -3.93 -3.35 8.21
N ASP A 17 -2.76 -3.99 8.21
CA ASP A 17 -1.46 -3.30 8.27
C ASP A 17 -1.18 -2.58 6.96
N ILE A 18 -1.46 -3.25 5.83
CA ILE A 18 -1.35 -2.64 4.50
C ILE A 18 -2.35 -1.51 4.33
N LYS A 19 -3.58 -1.66 4.83
CA LYS A 19 -4.56 -0.58 4.82
C LYS A 19 -4.07 0.63 5.63
N GLU A 20 -3.58 0.40 6.85
CA GLU A 20 -3.01 1.46 7.69
C GLU A 20 -1.83 2.15 7.00
N LEU A 21 -0.95 1.39 6.34
CA LEU A 21 0.16 1.93 5.55
C LEU A 21 -0.35 2.86 4.44
N ILE A 22 -1.31 2.41 3.63
CA ILE A 22 -1.86 3.20 2.52
C ILE A 22 -2.57 4.45 3.04
N ASP A 23 -3.39 4.33 4.08
CA ASP A 23 -4.07 5.45 4.72
C ASP A 23 -3.06 6.52 5.19
N ILE A 24 -1.92 6.09 5.74
CA ILE A 24 -0.84 7.00 6.13
C ILE A 24 -0.19 7.67 4.91
N LEU A 25 0.13 6.91 3.87
CA LEU A 25 0.84 7.41 2.69
C LEU A 25 0.01 8.45 1.92
N ILE A 26 -1.30 8.25 1.79
CA ILE A 26 -2.19 9.16 1.06
C ILE A 26 -2.69 10.33 1.92
N SER A 27 -2.57 10.25 3.25
CA SER A 27 -3.10 11.29 4.14
C SER A 27 -2.38 12.62 3.93
N PRO A 28 -3.09 13.73 3.65
CA PRO A 28 -2.46 15.04 3.48
C PRO A 28 -1.97 15.64 4.82
N SER A 29 -2.42 15.11 5.95
CA SER A 29 -2.09 15.63 7.29
C SER A 29 -0.83 15.03 7.92
N ILE A 30 -0.25 14.00 7.29
CA ILE A 30 0.94 13.31 7.81
C ILE A 30 2.20 13.83 7.11
N GLY A 31 3.24 14.10 7.91
CA GLY A 31 4.54 14.57 7.44
C GLY A 31 5.22 13.61 6.46
N THR A 32 5.93 14.18 5.49
CA THR A 32 6.66 13.42 4.46
C THR A 32 7.76 12.54 5.04
N ASP A 33 8.39 12.97 6.14
CA ASP A 33 9.39 12.22 6.90
C ASP A 33 8.84 10.87 7.40
N ILE A 34 7.66 10.89 8.03
CA ILE A 34 6.99 9.68 8.53
C ILE A 34 6.62 8.76 7.37
N LYS A 35 6.08 9.32 6.29
CA LYS A 35 5.72 8.56 5.08
C LYS A 35 6.94 7.90 4.45
N TYR A 36 8.04 8.64 4.34
CA TYR A 36 9.29 8.15 3.79
C TYR A 36 9.84 6.99 4.62
N GLU A 37 9.87 7.12 5.95
CA GLU A 37 10.36 6.06 6.83
C GLU A 37 9.56 4.76 6.68
N LEU A 38 8.23 4.85 6.69
CA LEU A 38 7.35 3.70 6.51
C LEU A 38 7.49 3.07 5.13
N LEU A 39 7.51 3.89 4.08
CA LEU A 39 7.64 3.41 2.70
C LEU A 39 9.00 2.74 2.45
N SER A 40 10.09 3.37 2.88
CA SER A 40 11.44 2.81 2.75
C SER A 40 11.53 1.46 3.46
N SER A 41 11.11 1.42 4.73
CA SER A 41 11.12 0.20 5.54
C SER A 41 10.27 -0.92 4.93
N TYR A 42 9.14 -0.58 4.31
CA TYR A 42 8.30 -1.55 3.62
C TYR A 42 8.94 -2.05 2.33
N SER A 43 9.52 -1.16 1.52
CA SER A 43 10.12 -1.47 0.21
C SER A 43 11.43 -2.26 0.28
N GLU A 44 12.13 -2.22 1.41
CA GLU A 44 13.35 -3.00 1.65
C GLU A 44 13.08 -4.49 1.88
N ARG A 45 11.82 -4.87 2.08
CA ARG A 45 11.39 -6.25 2.32
C ARG A 45 11.04 -6.96 1.03
N GLU A 46 11.09 -8.29 1.08
CA GLU A 46 10.48 -9.11 0.04
C GLU A 46 8.96 -9.03 0.13
N ILE A 47 8.35 -8.30 -0.81
CA ILE A 47 6.91 -8.11 -0.86
C ILE A 47 6.23 -9.39 -1.34
N GLN A 48 5.35 -9.94 -0.51
CA GLN A 48 4.58 -11.13 -0.84
C GLN A 48 3.39 -10.79 -1.77
N GLN A 49 3.03 -11.71 -2.67
CA GLN A 49 1.91 -11.54 -3.62
C GLN A 49 0.58 -11.17 -2.92
N GLN A 50 0.36 -11.70 -1.72
CA GLN A 50 -0.82 -11.41 -0.90
C GLN A 50 -0.83 -9.94 -0.46
N GLU A 51 0.32 -9.37 -0.07
CA GLU A 51 0.44 -7.97 0.30
C GLU A 51 0.21 -7.04 -0.90
N LEU A 52 0.71 -7.41 -2.10
CA LEU A 52 0.40 -6.68 -3.35
C LEU A 52 -1.11 -6.63 -3.61
N THR A 53 -1.80 -7.74 -3.36
CA THR A 53 -3.26 -7.81 -3.49
C THR A 53 -3.94 -6.85 -2.51
N TYR A 54 -3.44 -6.75 -1.29
CA TYR A 54 -3.96 -5.80 -0.29
C TYR A 54 -3.68 -4.34 -0.66
N ILE A 55 -2.50 -4.03 -1.20
CA ILE A 55 -2.16 -2.67 -1.69
C ILE A 55 -3.16 -2.25 -2.77
N VAL A 56 -3.36 -3.10 -3.78
CA VAL A 56 -4.27 -2.81 -4.89
C VAL A 56 -5.70 -2.63 -4.38
N ARG A 57 -6.18 -3.50 -3.49
CA ARG A 57 -7.52 -3.39 -2.90
C ARG A 57 -7.68 -2.10 -2.09
N SER A 58 -6.67 -1.69 -1.33
CA SER A 58 -6.70 -0.43 -0.58
C SER A 58 -6.73 0.78 -1.51
N LEU A 59 -5.86 0.81 -2.54
CA LEU A 59 -5.75 1.95 -3.46
C LEU A 59 -6.96 2.12 -4.40
N ILE A 60 -7.57 1.02 -4.85
CA ILE A 60 -8.80 1.08 -5.68
C ILE A 60 -9.89 1.89 -4.97
N ASN A 61 -10.03 1.68 -3.66
CA ASN A 61 -11.07 2.35 -2.86
C ASN A 61 -10.75 3.82 -2.53
N THR A 62 -9.53 4.30 -2.79
CA THR A 62 -9.11 5.68 -2.46
C THR A 62 -9.16 6.62 -3.66
N MET A 63 -9.20 6.08 -4.89
CA MET A 63 -9.05 6.89 -6.12
C MET A 63 -10.39 7.38 -6.69
N TYR A 64 -11.49 6.64 -6.51
CA TYR A 64 -12.79 6.99 -7.07
C TYR A 64 -13.94 6.71 -6.07
N PRO A 65 -14.92 7.63 -5.93
CA PRO A 65 -16.12 7.37 -5.11
C PRO A 65 -16.94 6.19 -5.60
N HIS A 66 -16.91 5.96 -6.92
CA HIS A 66 -17.52 4.81 -7.59
C HIS A 66 -16.50 4.24 -8.58
N GLN A 67 -16.14 2.97 -8.41
CA GLN A 67 -15.17 2.32 -9.29
C GLN A 67 -15.75 2.20 -10.70
N PRO A 68 -15.12 2.80 -11.72
CA PRO A 68 -15.62 2.68 -13.08
C PRO A 68 -15.46 1.24 -13.60
N CYS A 69 -16.48 0.74 -14.29
CA CYS A 69 -16.49 -0.60 -14.89
C CYS A 69 -16.60 -0.45 -16.42
N TYR A 70 -15.67 -1.06 -17.14
CA TYR A 70 -15.64 -1.05 -18.60
C TYR A 70 -15.43 -2.47 -19.13
N GLU A 71 -16.09 -2.81 -20.25
CA GLU A 71 -15.76 -4.03 -20.98
C GLU A 71 -14.46 -3.80 -21.77
N GLY A 72 -13.33 -4.13 -21.15
CA GLY A 72 -11.99 -3.94 -21.72
C GLY A 72 -10.87 -4.44 -20.81
N LEU A 73 -9.63 -4.37 -21.29
CA LEU A 73 -8.41 -4.77 -20.56
C LEU A 73 -7.50 -3.54 -20.36
N CYS A 74 -7.07 -3.25 -19.12
CA CYS A 74 -5.97 -2.30 -18.85
C CYS A 74 -4.67 -2.93 -19.31
N VAL A 75 -4.06 -2.40 -20.37
CA VAL A 75 -2.69 -2.78 -20.75
C VAL A 75 -1.75 -1.76 -20.16
N CYS A 76 -1.12 -2.17 -19.06
CA CYS A 76 -0.42 -1.28 -18.16
C CYS A 76 0.92 -1.97 -17.81
N ALA A 77 2.06 -1.36 -18.17
CA ALA A 77 3.39 -1.96 -18.03
C ALA A 77 4.31 -1.05 -17.22
N HIS A 78 5.13 -1.63 -16.37
CA HIS A 78 6.20 -0.89 -15.68
C HIS A 78 7.34 -0.64 -16.68
N ARG A 79 7.79 0.61 -16.79
CA ARG A 79 8.95 0.97 -17.59
C ARG A 79 10.19 0.77 -16.71
N TRP A 80 11.02 -0.21 -17.05
CA TRP A 80 12.31 -0.47 -16.40
C TRP A 80 13.35 0.55 -16.84
#